data_AF-A0A352B7L5-F1
#
_entry.id   AF-A0A352B7L5-F1
#
_cell.length_a   1.000
_cell.length_b   1.000
_cell.length_c   1.000
_cell.angle_alpha   90.00
_cell.angle_beta   90.00
_cell.angle_gamma   90.00
#
_symmetry.space_group_name_H-M   'P 1'
#
loop_
_entity.id
_entity.type
_entity.pdbx_description
1 polymer ?
#
loop_
_entity_poly.entity_id
_entity_poly.type
_entity_poly.pdbx_seq_one_letter_code
_entity_poly.pdbx_strand_id
1 'polypeptide(L)'
;GVVVLGVWVAPEQLLAPLKIGAATGFDPYRFGLSPAATWAVIAVRIAGAALVVPVMEELFWRAFLMRYMVRADFLALPLGFYHPFAFFAVAVAFGFEHDRWLVGIVAGLVYGGLLVWRRRLLPCIVAHAVTNLGLGIYVVATRNWTFW
;
A
#
# COMPACT_ATOMS: atom_id res chain seq x y z
N GLY A 1 7.54 -5.87 -1.88
CA GLY A 1 6.75 -7.03 -2.31
C GLY A 1 6.60 -7.98 -1.16
N VAL A 2 7.07 -9.22 -1.34
CA VAL A 2 6.85 -10.33 -0.39
C VAL A 2 7.20 -9.99 1.07
N VAL A 3 8.30 -9.28 1.32
CA VAL A 3 8.65 -8.85 2.69
C VAL A 3 7.57 -7.93 3.29
N VAL A 4 7.12 -6.93 2.54
CA VAL A 4 6.06 -6.01 3.01
C VAL A 4 4.72 -6.73 3.16
N LEU A 5 4.42 -7.70 2.30
CA LEU A 5 3.25 -8.59 2.49
C LEU A 5 3.34 -9.35 3.82
N GLY A 6 4.51 -9.91 4.14
CA GLY A 6 4.74 -10.56 5.42
C GLY A 6 4.55 -9.61 6.60
N VAL A 7 5.08 -8.39 6.51
CA VAL A 7 4.86 -7.32 7.49
C VAL A 7 3.38 -6.97 7.61
N TRP A 8 2.63 -7.01 6.52
CA TRP A 8 1.20 -6.67 6.51
C TRP A 8 0.32 -7.72 7.21
N VAL A 9 0.63 -8.99 7.00
CA VAL A 9 -0.24 -10.11 7.44
C VAL A 9 0.20 -10.69 8.78
N ALA A 10 1.50 -10.87 9.01
CA ALA A 10 2.01 -11.62 10.16
C ALA A 10 1.65 -11.03 11.54
N PRO A 11 1.69 -9.70 11.77
CA PRO A 11 1.46 -9.14 13.09
C PRO A 11 -0.03 -8.89 13.39
N GLU A 12 -0.93 -9.31 12.50
CA GLU A 12 -2.37 -9.00 12.56
C GLU A 12 -3.00 -9.29 13.93
N GLN A 13 -2.74 -10.45 14.52
CA GLN A 13 -3.31 -10.80 15.84
C GLN A 13 -2.77 -9.91 16.97
N LEU A 14 -1.50 -9.51 16.88
CA LEU A 14 -0.85 -8.69 17.89
C LEU A 14 -1.25 -7.21 17.78
N LEU A 15 -1.38 -6.70 16.55
CA LEU A 15 -1.65 -5.29 16.28
C LEU A 15 -3.13 -4.97 16.04
N ALA A 16 -4.03 -5.97 16.04
CA ALA A 16 -5.47 -5.74 15.88
C ALA A 16 -6.05 -4.67 16.84
N PRO A 17 -5.66 -4.60 18.13
CA PRO A 17 -6.17 -3.57 19.04
C PRO A 17 -5.73 -2.14 18.69
N LEU A 18 -4.71 -1.97 17.86
CA LEU A 18 -4.14 -0.67 17.49
C LEU A 18 -4.72 -0.11 16.18
N LYS A 19 -5.61 -0.85 15.51
CA LYS A 19 -6.24 -0.39 14.28
C LYS A 19 -7.12 0.83 14.53
N ILE A 20 -7.14 1.75 13.57
CA ILE A 20 -7.99 2.93 13.59
C ILE A 20 -9.20 2.69 12.69
N GLY A 21 -10.39 2.90 13.23
CA GLY A 21 -11.66 2.65 12.54
C GLY A 21 -12.11 1.19 12.61
N ALA A 22 -13.35 0.96 12.18
CA ALA A 22 -13.96 -0.36 12.13
C ALA A 22 -14.23 -0.74 10.66
N ALA A 23 -13.17 -1.03 9.91
CA ALA A 23 -13.34 -1.55 8.55
C ALA A 23 -13.97 -2.95 8.64
N THR A 24 -15.24 -3.06 8.23
CA THR A 24 -15.98 -4.33 8.24
C THR A 24 -15.48 -5.34 7.20
N GLY A 25 -14.52 -4.93 6.37
CA GLY A 25 -14.03 -5.69 5.22
C GLY A 25 -15.00 -5.68 4.05
N PHE A 26 -14.49 -5.87 2.83
CA PHE A 26 -15.30 -6.07 1.63
C PHE A 26 -15.49 -7.57 1.35
N ASP A 27 -16.66 -8.11 1.70
CA ASP A 27 -17.04 -9.51 1.42
C ASP A 27 -17.96 -9.58 0.17
N PRO A 28 -17.45 -9.98 -1.01
CA PRO A 28 -18.21 -10.00 -2.25
C PRO A 28 -19.36 -11.03 -2.24
N TYR A 29 -19.37 -11.99 -1.31
CA TYR A 29 -20.41 -13.02 -1.23
C TYR A 29 -21.68 -12.51 -0.54
N ARG A 30 -21.63 -11.37 0.16
CA ARG A 30 -22.80 -10.79 0.84
C ARG A 30 -23.79 -10.12 -0.10
N PHE A 31 -23.42 -9.92 -1.35
CA PHE A 31 -24.25 -9.20 -2.34
C PHE A 31 -25.23 -10.09 -3.11
N GLY A 32 -25.27 -11.40 -2.85
CA GLY A 32 -26.20 -12.32 -3.52
C GLY A 32 -25.98 -12.46 -5.04
N LEU A 33 -24.77 -12.18 -5.51
CA LEU A 33 -24.40 -12.23 -6.93
C LEU A 33 -24.29 -13.68 -7.42
N SER A 34 -24.43 -13.87 -8.73
CA SER A 34 -24.09 -15.16 -9.35
C SER A 34 -22.60 -15.48 -9.17
N PRO A 35 -22.18 -16.76 -9.18
CA PRO A 35 -20.78 -17.13 -9.00
C PRO A 35 -19.83 -16.40 -9.97
N ALA A 36 -20.24 -16.25 -11.24
CA ALA A 36 -19.45 -15.55 -12.24
C ALA A 36 -19.31 -14.05 -11.93
N ALA A 37 -20.39 -13.39 -11.50
CA ALA A 37 -20.36 -11.98 -11.14
C ALA A 37 -19.51 -11.72 -9.88
N THR A 38 -19.59 -12.60 -8.86
CA THR A 38 -18.73 -12.53 -7.68
C THR A 38 -17.25 -12.60 -8.05
N TRP A 39 -16.87 -13.55 -8.89
CA TRP A 39 -15.49 -13.68 -9.37
C TRP A 39 -15.04 -12.50 -10.24
N ALA A 40 -15.94 -11.93 -11.04
CA ALA A 40 -15.64 -10.71 -11.80
C ALA A 40 -15.33 -9.53 -10.87
N VAL A 41 -16.11 -9.31 -9.80
CA VAL A 41 -15.84 -8.28 -8.79
C VAL A 41 -14.49 -8.51 -8.12
N ILE A 42 -14.20 -9.76 -7.73
CA ILE A 42 -12.92 -10.11 -7.11
C ILE A 42 -11.76 -9.78 -8.07
N ALA A 43 -11.86 -10.19 -9.32
CA ALA A 43 -10.84 -9.96 -10.34
C ALA A 43 -10.59 -8.47 -10.59
N VAL A 44 -11.65 -7.68 -10.75
CA VAL A 44 -11.55 -6.23 -10.95
C VAL A 44 -10.88 -5.55 -9.76
N ARG A 45 -11.26 -5.91 -8.53
CA ARG A 45 -10.67 -5.30 -7.34
C ARG A 45 -9.19 -5.70 -7.16
N ILE A 46 -8.82 -6.96 -7.41
CA ILE A 46 -7.41 -7.39 -7.37
C ILE A 46 -6.60 -6.67 -8.46
N ALA A 47 -7.15 -6.57 -9.67
CA ALA A 47 -6.49 -5.85 -10.77
C ALA A 47 -6.30 -4.36 -10.43
N GLY A 48 -7.32 -3.69 -9.90
CA GLY A 48 -7.21 -2.30 -9.43
C GLY A 48 -6.15 -2.14 -8.35
N ALA A 49 -6.16 -3.00 -7.33
CA ALA A 49 -5.22 -2.97 -6.23
C ALA A 49 -3.77 -3.27 -6.66
N ALA A 50 -3.56 -4.15 -7.64
CA ALA A 50 -2.23 -4.56 -8.08
C ALA A 50 -1.68 -3.71 -9.24
N LEU A 51 -2.52 -3.09 -10.07
CA LEU A 51 -2.09 -2.39 -11.29
C LEU A 51 -2.26 -0.88 -11.21
N VAL A 52 -3.34 -0.40 -10.59
CA VAL A 52 -3.67 1.03 -10.57
C VAL A 52 -3.15 1.69 -9.30
N VAL A 53 -3.52 1.14 -8.15
CA VAL A 53 -3.16 1.68 -6.83
C VAL A 53 -1.64 1.90 -6.68
N PRO A 54 -0.76 0.95 -7.00
CA PRO A 54 0.68 1.12 -6.80
C PRO A 54 1.26 2.21 -7.71
N VAL A 55 0.70 2.39 -8.91
CA VAL A 55 1.16 3.47 -9.80
C VAL A 55 0.77 4.82 -9.21
N MET A 56 -0.49 4.98 -8.82
CA MET A 56 -1.01 6.24 -8.30
C MET A 56 -0.38 6.61 -6.96
N GLU A 57 -0.30 5.67 -6.03
CA GLU A 57 0.28 5.89 -4.71
C GLU A 57 1.79 6.17 -4.78
N GLU A 58 2.56 5.43 -5.56
CA GLU A 58 3.99 5.72 -5.68
C GLU A 58 4.26 7.06 -6.40
N LEU A 59 3.44 7.43 -7.39
CA LEU A 59 3.52 8.76 -8.00
C LEU A 59 3.24 9.86 -6.98
N PHE A 60 2.18 9.72 -6.18
CA PHE A 60 1.79 10.72 -5.19
C PHE A 60 2.81 10.82 -4.05
N TRP A 61 3.08 9.70 -3.37
CA TRP A 61 3.89 9.71 -2.15
C TRP A 61 5.37 9.90 -2.44
N ARG A 62 5.93 9.15 -3.40
CA ARG A 62 7.38 9.03 -3.61
C ARG A 62 7.86 9.98 -4.69
N ALA A 63 7.16 10.05 -5.82
CA ALA A 63 7.55 10.94 -6.90
C ALA A 63 7.18 12.39 -6.61
N PHE A 64 6.03 12.67 -6.00
CA PHE A 64 5.60 14.04 -5.73
C PHE A 64 5.92 14.48 -4.29
N LEU A 65 5.21 13.96 -3.28
CA LEU A 65 5.13 14.57 -1.95
C LEU A 65 6.48 14.61 -1.23
N MET A 66 7.28 13.53 -1.28
CA MET A 66 8.63 13.50 -0.69
C MET A 66 9.55 14.64 -1.18
N ARG A 67 9.41 15.04 -2.45
CA ARG A 67 10.20 16.14 -3.05
C ARG A 67 9.52 17.49 -2.82
N TYR A 68 8.20 17.53 -2.93
CA TYR A 68 7.41 18.75 -2.74
C TYR A 68 7.54 19.34 -1.33
N MET A 69 7.62 18.49 -0.30
CA MET A 69 7.85 18.92 1.09
C MET A 69 9.19 19.63 1.30
N VAL A 70 10.15 19.45 0.39
CA VAL A 70 11.47 20.11 0.44
C VAL A 70 11.49 21.34 -0.44
N ARG A 71 10.88 21.26 -1.64
CA ARG A 71 10.85 22.34 -2.61
C ARG A 71 9.55 22.28 -3.42
N ALA A 72 8.86 23.41 -3.53
CA ALA A 72 7.62 23.52 -4.32
C ALA A 72 7.86 23.15 -5.80
N ASP A 73 8.97 23.61 -6.38
CA ASP A 73 9.49 23.08 -7.65
C ASP A 73 10.17 21.73 -7.43
N PHE A 74 9.35 20.70 -7.20
CA PHE A 74 9.80 19.36 -6.82
C PHE A 74 10.52 18.62 -7.96
N LEU A 75 10.34 19.06 -9.22
CA LEU A 75 11.02 18.47 -10.38
C LEU A 75 12.50 18.87 -10.43
N ALA A 76 12.89 19.97 -9.78
CA ALA A 76 14.29 20.34 -9.62
C ALA A 76 15.07 19.36 -8.71
N LEU A 77 14.38 18.53 -7.93
CA LEU A 77 15.00 17.48 -7.12
C LEU A 77 14.96 16.13 -7.85
N PRO A 78 16.08 15.39 -7.94
CA PRO A 78 16.07 14.07 -8.56
C PRO A 78 15.24 13.07 -7.74
N LEU A 79 14.69 12.04 -8.39
CA LEU A 79 14.06 10.92 -7.69
C LEU A 79 15.06 10.27 -6.72
N GLY A 80 14.59 9.93 -5.52
CA GLY A 80 15.45 9.40 -4.45
C GLY A 80 16.34 10.45 -3.76
N PHE A 81 16.10 11.74 -3.98
CA PHE A 81 16.63 12.78 -3.10
C PHE A 81 16.15 12.53 -1.66
N TYR A 82 17.09 12.45 -0.72
CA TYR A 82 16.78 12.13 0.67
C TYR A 82 16.77 13.41 1.51
N HIS A 83 15.64 13.66 2.16
CA HIS A 83 15.51 14.67 3.20
C HIS A 83 14.83 14.03 4.41
N PRO A 84 15.49 13.96 5.59
CA PRO A 84 14.99 13.18 6.72
C PRO A 84 13.55 13.53 7.12
N PHE A 85 13.25 14.83 7.25
CA PHE A 85 11.90 15.27 7.63
C PHE A 85 10.83 14.82 6.61
N ALA A 86 11.06 15.01 5.32
CA ALA A 86 10.10 14.65 4.28
C ALA A 86 9.93 13.14 4.20
N PHE A 87 11.01 12.38 4.36
CA PHE A 87 10.99 10.92 4.36
C PHE A 87 10.12 10.37 5.49
N PHE A 88 10.36 10.79 6.73
CA PHE A 88 9.59 10.30 7.88
C PHE A 88 8.16 10.83 7.89
N ALA A 89 7.95 12.11 7.53
CA ALA A 89 6.61 12.68 7.47
C ALA A 89 5.72 11.99 6.42
N VAL A 90 6.27 11.71 5.22
CA VAL A 90 5.53 10.95 4.19
C VAL A 90 5.25 9.52 4.64
N ALA A 91 6.20 8.84 5.29
CA ALA A 91 5.94 7.49 5.80
C ALA A 91 4.83 7.47 6.86
N VAL A 92 4.80 8.46 7.74
CA VAL A 92 3.74 8.64 8.75
C VAL A 92 2.39 8.91 8.07
N ALA A 93 2.35 9.84 7.13
CA ALA A 93 1.13 10.19 6.40
C ALA A 93 0.58 9.00 5.58
N PHE A 94 1.46 8.26 4.90
CA PHE A 94 1.12 7.01 4.21
C PHE A 94 0.53 5.98 5.18
N GLY A 95 1.09 5.85 6.38
CA GLY A 95 0.54 4.97 7.40
C GLY A 95 -0.91 5.30 7.74
N PHE A 96 -1.21 6.57 7.98
CA PHE A 96 -2.55 7.01 8.36
C PHE A 96 -3.61 6.93 7.24
N GLU A 97 -3.23 6.64 5.99
CA GLU A 97 -4.18 6.26 4.94
C GLU A 97 -4.83 4.89 5.21
N HIS A 98 -4.20 4.06 6.06
CA HIS A 98 -4.63 2.71 6.36
C HIS A 98 -5.17 2.57 7.79
N ASP A 99 -6.14 1.68 7.97
CA ASP A 99 -6.64 1.28 9.29
C ASP A 99 -5.53 0.64 10.15
N ARG A 100 -4.61 -0.11 9.51
CA ARG A 100 -3.38 -0.67 10.07
C ARG A 100 -2.24 0.35 10.05
N TRP A 101 -2.47 1.52 10.64
CA TRP A 101 -1.57 2.67 10.50
C TRP A 101 -0.10 2.35 10.76
N LEU A 102 0.22 1.62 11.84
CA LEU A 102 1.60 1.28 12.19
C LEU A 102 2.28 0.42 11.13
N VAL A 103 1.56 -0.57 10.59
CA VAL A 103 2.05 -1.42 9.51
C VAL A 103 2.20 -0.61 8.23
N GLY A 104 1.26 0.29 7.96
CA GLY A 104 1.33 1.28 6.89
C GLY A 104 2.60 2.14 6.99
N ILE A 105 2.96 2.64 8.19
CA ILE A 105 4.21 3.39 8.39
C ILE A 105 5.43 2.54 8.02
N VAL A 106 5.49 1.29 8.47
CA VAL A 106 6.60 0.38 8.15
C VAL A 106 6.69 0.14 6.64
N ALA A 107 5.58 -0.11 5.96
CA ALA A 107 5.53 -0.21 4.51
C ALA A 107 6.02 1.09 3.83
N GLY A 108 5.56 2.23 4.36
CA GLY A 108 5.98 3.59 3.99
C GLY A 108 7.49 3.77 3.99
N LEU A 109 8.13 3.39 5.11
CA LEU A 109 9.57 3.43 5.31
C LEU A 109 10.32 2.48 4.36
N VAL A 110 9.80 1.26 4.14
CA VAL A 110 10.43 0.28 3.24
C VAL A 110 10.42 0.79 1.79
N TYR A 111 9.27 1.27 1.29
CA TYR A 111 9.19 1.80 -0.08
C TYR A 111 9.95 3.11 -0.24
N GLY A 112 9.90 4.00 0.75
CA GLY A 112 10.72 5.22 0.77
C GLY A 112 12.21 4.89 0.72
N GLY A 113 12.66 3.93 1.54
CA GLY A 113 14.05 3.47 1.56
C GLY A 113 14.48 2.86 0.24
N LEU A 114 13.59 2.07 -0.40
CA LEU A 114 13.82 1.53 -1.73
C LEU A 114 13.99 2.62 -2.79
N LEU A 115 13.20 3.70 -2.73
CA LEU A 115 13.35 4.85 -3.63
C LEU A 115 14.70 5.55 -3.41
N VAL A 116 15.08 5.81 -2.16
CA VAL A 116 16.34 6.48 -1.82
C VAL A 116 17.54 5.66 -2.31
N TRP A 117 17.48 4.34 -2.14
CA TRP A 117 18.53 3.43 -2.57
C TRP A 117 18.61 3.28 -4.10
N ARG A 118 17.47 3.02 -4.77
CA ARG A 118 17.46 2.71 -6.21
C ARG A 118 17.34 3.93 -7.11
N ARG A 119 16.96 5.08 -6.54
CA ARG A 119 16.77 6.37 -7.25
C ARG A 119 15.86 6.26 -8.47
N ARG A 120 14.92 5.30 -8.43
CA ARG A 120 14.00 4.95 -9.52
C ARG A 120 12.64 4.60 -8.92
N LEU A 121 11.57 5.02 -9.58
CA LEU A 121 10.21 4.79 -9.11
C LEU A 121 9.71 3.37 -9.40
N LEU A 122 10.08 2.81 -10.56
CA LEU A 122 9.60 1.49 -11.01
C LEU A 122 9.80 0.36 -9.99
N PRO A 123 10.97 0.21 -9.32
CA PRO A 123 11.13 -0.79 -8.27
C PRO A 123 10.12 -0.65 -7.12
N CYS A 124 9.73 0.58 -6.76
CA CYS A 124 8.72 0.82 -5.73
C CYS A 124 7.33 0.39 -6.22
N ILE A 125 6.96 0.78 -7.45
CA ILE A 125 5.69 0.37 -8.08
C ILE A 125 5.57 -1.15 -8.14
N VAL A 126 6.61 -1.84 -8.63
CA VAL A 126 6.62 -3.31 -8.71
C VAL A 126 6.57 -3.93 -7.32
N ALA A 127 7.37 -3.42 -6.37
CA ALA A 127 7.37 -3.93 -5.00
C ALA A 127 6.01 -3.75 -4.32
N HIS A 128 5.29 -2.67 -4.60
CA HIS A 128 3.98 -2.41 -4.07
C HIS A 128 2.90 -3.24 -4.79
N ALA A 129 2.93 -3.32 -6.11
CA ALA A 129 2.07 -4.22 -6.90
C ALA A 129 2.14 -5.68 -6.43
N VAL A 130 3.34 -6.20 -6.17
CA VAL A 130 3.53 -7.55 -5.63
C VAL A 130 2.92 -7.70 -4.23
N THR A 131 3.02 -6.68 -3.38
CA THR A 131 2.38 -6.68 -2.06
C THR A 131 0.85 -6.76 -2.20
N ASN A 132 0.26 -5.91 -3.04
CA ASN A 132 -1.19 -5.82 -3.18
C ASN A 132 -1.77 -7.05 -3.88
N LEU A 133 -1.09 -7.58 -4.91
CA LEU A 133 -1.47 -8.84 -5.54
C LEU A 133 -1.43 -9.99 -4.53
N GLY A 134 -0.35 -10.09 -3.76
CA GLY A 134 -0.21 -11.10 -2.73
C GLY A 134 -1.26 -10.98 -1.63
N LEU A 135 -1.60 -9.76 -1.22
CA LEU A 135 -2.65 -9.50 -0.23
C LEU A 135 -4.03 -9.88 -0.79
N GLY A 136 -4.34 -9.55 -2.05
CA GLY A 136 -5.57 -9.95 -2.71
C GLY A 136 -5.72 -11.47 -2.79
N ILE A 137 -4.66 -12.19 -3.16
CA ILE A 137 -4.63 -13.66 -3.15
C ILE A 137 -4.85 -14.20 -1.73
N TYR A 138 -4.16 -13.64 -0.73
CA TYR A 138 -4.29 -14.04 0.67
C TYR A 138 -5.73 -13.87 1.17
N VAL A 139 -6.38 -12.75 0.88
CA VAL A 139 -7.77 -12.47 1.25
C VAL A 139 -8.71 -13.52 0.67
N VAL A 140 -8.60 -13.80 -0.64
CA VAL A 140 -9.47 -14.78 -1.31
C VAL A 140 -9.23 -16.19 -0.78
N ALA A 141 -7.97 -16.58 -0.56
CA ALA A 141 -7.60 -17.91 -0.08
C ALA A 141 -8.05 -18.16 1.38
N THR A 142 -7.95 -17.15 2.25
CA THR A 142 -8.29 -17.27 3.67
C THR A 142 -9.73 -16.86 3.99
N ARG A 143 -10.43 -16.21 3.05
CA ARG A 143 -11.71 -15.52 3.26
C ARG A 143 -11.66 -14.49 4.38
N ASN A 144 -10.47 -13.99 4.71
CA ASN A 144 -10.32 -12.93 5.70
C ASN A 144 -10.51 -11.56 5.03
N TRP A 145 -11.76 -11.20 4.80
CA TRP A 145 -12.16 -9.96 4.12
C TRP A 145 -11.79 -8.69 4.88
N THR A 146 -11.37 -8.78 6.14
CA THR A 146 -10.96 -7.60 6.95
C THR A 146 -9.69 -6.90 6.44
N PHE A 147 -8.98 -7.53 5.50
CA PHE A 147 -7.83 -6.96 4.81
C PHE A 147 -8.20 -6.25 3.49
N TRP A 148 -9.50 -6.16 3.15
CA TRP A 148 -9.98 -5.59 1.89
C TRP A 148 -11.09 -4.56 2.04
#